data_AF-A0A830DD47-F1
#
_entry.id   AF-A0A830DD47-F1
#
_cell.length_a   1.000
_cell.length_b   1.000
_cell.length_c   1.000
_cell.angle_alpha   90.00
_cell.angle_beta   90.00
_cell.angle_gamma   90.00
#
_symmetry.space_group_name_H-M   'P 1'
#
loop_
_entity.id
_entity.type
_entity.pdbx_description
1 polymer ?
#
loop_
_entity_poly.entity_id
_entity_poly.type
_entity_poly.pdbx_seq_one_letter_code
_entity_poly.pdbx_strand_id
1 'polypeptide(L)'
;IFFSVCLDGSPPGYALDVGFGCGSNNWLIYLQGGGWCNTTTECAGRAKGFLGSTLGWNKIYFGGIHDKNETFNPDFYNWNRVFVLYCDGSSFLGDVEEVDPQTNLHYRGSRIFNAVMEELLSKGMDKADNCLFPENLVNDVQTPLFLLESSFDLFQLKDKITPFIGGDIPELNNFLNSLTLCNATQLEVMQEFQKTFIQALQNLNYSPSRGMLIHTCYRHGHISKKEEWQCSCVVNNVTIAGAIDDWYFDRDCFQQIDPCVPRNCTSTLDFDAFNRKCIQDC
;
A
#
# COMPACT_ATOMS: atom_id res chain seq x y z
N ILE A 1 11.87 21.71 -21.84
CA ILE A 1 10.56 21.02 -21.87
C ILE A 1 10.73 19.78 -21.01
N PHE A 2 10.27 19.84 -19.76
CA PHE A 2 10.49 18.80 -18.76
C PHE A 2 9.33 17.81 -18.83
N PHE A 3 9.39 16.85 -19.74
CA PHE A 3 8.33 15.87 -19.90
C PHE A 3 8.29 14.89 -18.72
N SER A 4 7.14 14.79 -18.04
CA SER A 4 6.83 13.68 -17.13
C SER A 4 6.60 12.42 -17.97
N VAL A 5 7.45 11.41 -17.79
CA VAL A 5 7.38 10.15 -18.54
C VAL A 5 7.78 8.98 -17.65
N CYS A 6 7.23 7.80 -17.97
CA CYS A 6 7.63 6.52 -17.38
C CYS A 6 9.07 6.14 -17.75
N LEU A 7 9.58 5.04 -17.18
CA LEU A 7 10.92 4.52 -17.46
C LEU A 7 11.20 4.38 -18.96
N ASP A 8 10.23 3.91 -19.74
CA ASP A 8 10.34 3.71 -21.19
C ASP A 8 10.10 4.96 -22.06
N GLY A 9 9.78 6.11 -21.44
CA GLY A 9 9.45 7.35 -22.14
C GLY A 9 7.97 7.52 -22.50
N SER A 10 7.10 6.55 -22.19
CA SER A 10 5.64 6.69 -22.35
C SER A 10 5.06 7.73 -21.38
N PRO A 11 3.93 8.37 -21.70
CA PRO A 11 3.31 9.32 -20.78
C PRO A 11 2.83 8.59 -19.52
N PRO A 12 2.85 9.25 -18.34
CA PRO A 12 2.22 8.71 -17.15
C PRO A 12 0.71 8.57 -17.35
N GLY A 13 0.07 7.79 -16.49
CA GLY A 13 -1.36 7.56 -16.56
C GLY A 13 -1.99 7.22 -15.23
N TYR A 14 -3.31 7.33 -15.20
CA TYR A 14 -4.15 6.90 -14.09
C TYR A 14 -5.47 6.36 -14.64
N ALA A 15 -6.15 5.54 -13.86
CA ALA A 15 -7.56 5.23 -14.09
C ALA A 15 -8.43 6.09 -13.17
N LEU A 16 -9.55 6.59 -13.69
CA LEU A 16 -10.54 7.36 -12.94
C LEU A 16 -11.91 6.72 -13.09
N ASP A 17 -12.57 6.49 -11.96
CA ASP A 17 -13.99 6.19 -11.88
C ASP A 17 -14.68 7.31 -11.11
N VAL A 18 -15.56 8.04 -11.80
CA VAL A 18 -16.13 9.31 -11.32
C VAL A 18 -17.17 9.05 -10.22
N GLY A 19 -17.09 9.84 -9.15
CA GLY A 19 -18.02 9.80 -8.04
C GLY A 19 -19.41 10.35 -8.40
N PHE A 20 -20.37 10.19 -7.52
CA PHE A 20 -21.76 10.63 -7.73
C PHE A 20 -22.44 11.03 -6.42
N GLY A 21 -23.58 11.72 -6.54
CA GLY A 21 -24.36 12.17 -5.39
C GLY A 21 -23.54 13.05 -4.45
N CYS A 22 -23.69 12.85 -3.13
CA CYS A 22 -22.95 13.61 -2.12
C CYS A 22 -21.43 13.30 -2.13
N GLY A 23 -21.00 12.19 -2.73
CA GLY A 23 -19.58 11.81 -2.81
C GLY A 23 -18.83 12.46 -3.97
N SER A 24 -19.49 13.20 -4.87
CA SER A 24 -18.87 13.72 -6.10
C SER A 24 -17.73 14.72 -5.87
N ASN A 25 -17.61 15.30 -4.67
CA ASN A 25 -16.54 16.21 -4.30
C ASN A 25 -15.42 15.55 -3.48
N ASN A 26 -15.59 14.28 -3.13
CA ASN A 26 -14.60 13.52 -2.35
C ASN A 26 -13.76 12.63 -3.27
N TRP A 27 -12.48 12.45 -2.93
CA TRP A 27 -11.50 11.80 -3.79
C TRP A 27 -10.69 10.75 -3.03
N LEU A 28 -10.65 9.53 -3.56
CA LEU A 28 -9.72 8.48 -3.15
C LEU A 28 -8.63 8.35 -4.21
N ILE A 29 -7.41 8.73 -3.85
CA ILE A 29 -6.24 8.63 -4.74
C ILE A 29 -5.36 7.49 -4.25
N TYR A 30 -5.25 6.46 -5.08
CA TYR A 30 -4.40 5.31 -4.83
C TYR A 30 -3.12 5.41 -5.65
N LEU A 31 -1.98 5.50 -4.96
CA LEU A 31 -0.67 5.38 -5.59
C LEU A 31 -0.31 3.89 -5.66
N GLN A 32 -0.20 3.36 -6.87
CA GLN A 32 0.15 1.96 -7.05
C GLN A 32 1.55 1.65 -6.48
N GLY A 33 1.68 0.55 -5.75
CA GLY A 33 2.98 0.01 -5.35
C GLY A 33 3.65 -0.84 -6.45
N GLY A 34 4.71 -1.55 -6.07
CA GLY A 34 5.36 -2.52 -6.98
C GLY A 34 6.87 -2.66 -6.80
N GLY A 35 7.43 -2.26 -5.65
CA GLY A 35 8.88 -2.25 -5.41
C GLY A 35 9.60 -1.21 -6.27
N TRP A 36 10.90 -1.37 -6.46
CA TRP A 36 11.75 -0.46 -7.23
C TRP A 36 12.76 -1.27 -8.05
N CYS A 37 13.59 -0.60 -8.85
CA CYS A 37 14.75 -1.20 -9.50
C CYS A 37 16.02 -0.49 -9.04
N ASN A 38 17.10 -1.25 -8.76
CA ASN A 38 18.31 -0.69 -8.15
C ASN A 38 19.44 -0.47 -9.15
N THR A 39 19.42 -1.22 -10.26
CA THR A 39 20.45 -1.12 -11.31
C THR A 39 19.83 -0.77 -12.64
N THR A 40 20.60 -0.09 -13.50
CA THR A 40 20.16 0.27 -14.87
C THR A 40 19.66 -0.96 -15.64
N THR A 41 20.31 -2.12 -15.47
CA THR A 41 19.90 -3.37 -16.11
C THR A 41 18.54 -3.86 -15.61
N GLU A 42 18.28 -3.82 -14.30
CA GLU A 42 16.97 -4.17 -13.73
C GLU A 42 15.89 -3.20 -14.22
N CYS A 43 16.18 -1.90 -14.20
CA CYS A 43 15.26 -0.87 -14.68
C CYS A 43 14.94 -1.04 -16.18
N ALA A 44 15.93 -1.42 -16.99
CA ALA A 44 15.73 -1.72 -18.42
C ALA A 44 14.87 -2.96 -18.65
N GLY A 45 14.99 -3.97 -17.78
CA GLY A 45 14.07 -5.11 -17.76
C GLY A 45 12.65 -4.69 -17.40
N ARG A 46 12.51 -3.87 -16.36
CA ARG A 46 11.23 -3.37 -15.83
C ARG A 46 10.48 -2.46 -16.81
N ALA A 47 11.20 -1.62 -17.56
CA ALA A 47 10.66 -0.74 -18.60
C ALA A 47 9.84 -1.47 -19.67
N LYS A 48 10.07 -2.77 -19.86
CA LYS A 48 9.33 -3.61 -20.82
C LYS A 48 7.98 -4.09 -20.29
N GLY A 49 7.70 -3.89 -19.01
CA GLY A 49 6.48 -4.35 -18.34
C GLY A 49 5.60 -3.19 -17.87
N PHE A 50 4.46 -3.54 -17.27
CA PHE A 50 3.46 -2.59 -16.78
C PHE A 50 3.99 -1.69 -15.65
N LEU A 51 5.07 -2.07 -14.95
CA LEU A 51 5.68 -1.25 -13.90
C LEU A 51 6.79 -0.29 -14.41
N GLY A 52 6.95 -0.19 -15.73
CA GLY A 52 7.88 0.74 -16.35
C GLY A 52 7.38 1.40 -17.64
N SER A 53 6.14 1.08 -18.05
CA SER A 53 5.49 1.58 -19.26
C SER A 53 3.98 1.64 -19.09
N THR A 54 3.33 2.65 -19.67
CA THR A 54 1.86 2.72 -19.78
C THR A 54 1.30 2.05 -21.03
N LEU A 55 2.14 1.69 -22.01
CA LEU A 55 1.70 1.24 -23.35
C LEU A 55 1.00 -0.13 -23.36
N GLY A 56 1.21 -0.95 -22.34
CA GLY A 56 0.63 -2.30 -22.21
C GLY A 56 -0.46 -2.44 -21.16
N TRP A 57 -0.98 -1.33 -20.63
CA TRP A 57 -1.90 -1.37 -19.50
C TRP A 57 -3.33 -1.80 -19.87
N ASN A 58 -3.87 -2.70 -19.05
CA ASN A 58 -5.26 -3.16 -19.12
C ASN A 58 -6.15 -2.34 -18.19
N LYS A 59 -7.46 -2.56 -18.30
CA LYS A 59 -8.47 -1.94 -17.44
C LYS A 59 -8.20 -2.23 -15.95
N ILE A 60 -8.17 -1.18 -15.14
CA ILE A 60 -8.07 -1.28 -13.67
C ILE A 60 -9.39 -1.75 -13.07
N TYR A 61 -9.30 -2.68 -12.12
CA TYR A 61 -10.40 -3.08 -11.27
C TYR A 61 -10.32 -2.32 -9.94
N PHE A 62 -11.38 -1.58 -9.60
CA PHE A 62 -11.51 -0.90 -8.32
C PHE A 62 -12.21 -1.81 -7.32
N GLY A 63 -11.48 -2.25 -6.30
CA GLY A 63 -11.99 -3.13 -5.23
C GLY A 63 -11.56 -2.63 -3.84
N GLY A 64 -12.03 -3.33 -2.79
CA GLY A 64 -11.76 -2.97 -1.40
C GLY A 64 -12.27 -1.56 -1.08
N ILE A 65 -11.41 -0.67 -0.58
CA ILE A 65 -11.77 0.73 -0.29
C ILE A 65 -12.20 1.51 -1.55
N HIS A 66 -11.87 1.02 -2.74
CA HIS A 66 -12.31 1.62 -4.01
C HIS A 66 -13.52 0.90 -4.61
N ASP A 67 -14.13 -0.07 -3.94
CA ASP A 67 -15.32 -0.73 -4.48
C ASP A 67 -16.48 0.28 -4.56
N LYS A 68 -17.23 0.27 -5.67
CA LYS A 68 -18.38 1.15 -5.88
C LYS A 68 -19.70 0.55 -5.38
N ASN A 69 -19.66 -0.68 -4.87
CA ASN A 69 -20.80 -1.33 -4.26
C ASN A 69 -20.92 -0.89 -2.80
N GLU A 70 -21.97 -0.15 -2.47
CA GLU A 70 -22.30 0.31 -1.11
C GLU A 70 -22.36 -0.84 -0.09
N THR A 71 -22.71 -2.05 -0.50
CA THR A 71 -22.69 -3.22 0.41
C THR A 71 -21.27 -3.63 0.82
N PHE A 72 -20.28 -3.38 -0.02
CA PHE A 72 -18.87 -3.75 0.22
C PHE A 72 -18.00 -2.59 0.69
N ASN A 73 -18.41 -1.35 0.39
CA ASN A 73 -17.70 -0.13 0.72
C ASN A 73 -18.69 1.01 1.09
N PRO A 74 -19.44 0.87 2.18
CA PRO A 74 -20.62 1.72 2.47
C PRO A 74 -20.28 3.20 2.61
N ASP A 75 -19.08 3.53 3.07
CA ASP A 75 -18.70 4.90 3.41
C ASP A 75 -18.02 5.65 2.24
N PHE A 76 -17.37 4.95 1.30
CA PHE A 76 -16.64 5.57 0.19
C PHE A 76 -17.14 5.20 -1.23
N TYR A 77 -18.19 4.38 -1.37
CA TYR A 77 -18.63 3.84 -2.67
C TYR A 77 -19.02 4.88 -3.73
N ASN A 78 -19.40 6.09 -3.33
CA ASN A 78 -19.85 7.14 -4.23
C ASN A 78 -18.80 8.25 -4.48
N TRP A 79 -17.57 8.07 -4.00
CA TRP A 79 -16.47 9.01 -4.17
C TRP A 79 -15.81 8.91 -5.55
N ASN A 80 -15.05 9.92 -5.95
CA ASN A 80 -14.13 9.79 -7.09
C ASN A 80 -13.01 8.80 -6.71
N ARG A 81 -12.72 7.84 -7.58
CA ARG A 81 -11.67 6.85 -7.35
C ARG A 81 -10.62 6.98 -8.43
N VAL A 82 -9.39 7.25 -8.01
CA VAL A 82 -8.23 7.42 -8.89
C VAL A 82 -7.20 6.35 -8.55
N PHE A 83 -6.73 5.64 -9.58
CA PHE A 83 -5.63 4.69 -9.47
C PHE A 83 -4.48 5.22 -10.31
N VAL A 84 -3.44 5.75 -9.66
CA VAL A 84 -2.24 6.28 -10.31
C VAL A 84 -1.31 5.13 -10.66
N LEU A 85 -0.98 5.00 -11.95
CA LEU A 85 -0.12 3.93 -12.44
C LEU A 85 1.33 4.18 -12.04
N TYR A 86 1.96 3.17 -11.46
CA TYR A 86 3.36 3.23 -11.06
C TYR A 86 4.26 2.72 -12.18
N CYS A 87 5.05 3.61 -12.78
CA CYS A 87 5.86 3.31 -13.95
C CYS A 87 7.27 3.93 -13.95
N ASP A 88 7.71 4.54 -12.86
CA ASP A 88 9.04 5.17 -12.74
C ASP A 88 10.10 4.27 -12.08
N GLY A 89 9.68 3.22 -11.38
CA GLY A 89 10.62 2.30 -10.71
C GLY A 89 11.40 2.89 -9.53
N SER A 90 11.02 4.09 -9.06
CA SER A 90 11.67 4.83 -7.98
C SER A 90 10.67 5.35 -6.93
N SER A 91 9.54 4.66 -6.75
CA SER A 91 8.48 4.99 -5.80
C SER A 91 7.94 6.42 -5.94
N PHE A 92 7.89 6.97 -7.16
CA PHE A 92 7.51 8.36 -7.45
C PHE A 92 8.49 9.43 -6.93
N LEU A 93 9.71 9.06 -6.53
CA LEU A 93 10.65 9.99 -5.88
C LEU A 93 11.79 10.46 -6.79
N GLY A 94 12.15 9.67 -7.79
CA GLY A 94 13.28 9.98 -8.68
C GLY A 94 13.04 11.24 -9.53
N ASP A 95 14.08 12.06 -9.68
CA ASP A 95 14.09 13.22 -10.57
C ASP A 95 15.44 13.39 -11.28
N VAL A 96 15.58 12.77 -12.44
CA VAL A 96 16.78 12.84 -13.28
C VAL A 96 16.42 13.50 -14.61
N GLU A 97 17.17 14.56 -14.94
CA GLU A 97 16.98 15.29 -16.19
C GLU A 97 17.49 14.46 -17.37
N GLU A 98 18.70 13.95 -17.24
CA GLU A 98 19.39 13.19 -18.26
C GLU A 98 18.68 11.87 -18.55
N VAL A 99 18.60 11.56 -19.85
CA VAL A 99 18.19 10.23 -20.30
C VAL A 99 19.41 9.33 -20.26
N ASP A 100 19.26 8.12 -19.71
CA ASP A 100 20.36 7.16 -19.69
C ASP A 100 20.82 6.88 -21.14
N PRO A 101 22.07 7.19 -21.51
CA PRO A 101 22.50 7.13 -22.91
C PRO A 101 22.66 5.71 -23.45
N GLN A 102 22.74 4.71 -22.57
CA GLN A 102 22.93 3.31 -22.96
C GLN A 102 21.59 2.58 -23.12
N THR A 103 20.64 2.90 -22.25
CA THR A 103 19.36 2.18 -22.13
C THR A 103 18.15 3.02 -22.53
N ASN A 104 18.34 4.32 -22.77
CA ASN A 104 17.29 5.29 -23.06
C ASN A 104 16.19 5.36 -21.98
N LEU A 105 16.57 5.14 -20.72
CA LEU A 105 15.65 5.16 -19.58
C LEU A 105 15.48 6.57 -19.01
N HIS A 106 14.30 6.80 -18.44
CA HIS A 106 13.93 8.04 -17.76
C HIS A 106 13.57 7.80 -16.28
N TYR A 107 14.27 8.45 -15.35
CA TYR A 107 14.01 8.33 -13.92
C TYR A 107 13.32 9.59 -13.40
N ARG A 108 11.99 9.70 -13.61
CA ARG A 108 11.23 10.96 -13.43
C ARG A 108 9.98 10.79 -12.56
N GLY A 109 10.03 9.93 -11.56
CA GLY A 109 8.92 9.64 -10.64
C GLY A 109 8.27 10.88 -10.04
N SER A 110 9.06 11.85 -9.57
CA SER A 110 8.53 13.08 -8.95
C SER A 110 7.72 13.93 -9.95
N ARG A 111 8.15 13.96 -11.21
CA ARG A 111 7.46 14.67 -12.29
C ARG A 111 6.17 13.97 -12.70
N ILE A 112 6.16 12.63 -12.70
CA ILE A 112 4.95 11.84 -12.91
C ILE A 112 3.92 12.17 -11.85
N PHE A 113 4.33 12.16 -10.59
CA PHE A 113 3.47 12.51 -9.46
C PHE A 113 2.88 13.92 -9.62
N ASN A 114 3.72 14.93 -9.85
CA ASN A 114 3.26 16.32 -10.02
C ASN A 114 2.28 16.48 -11.19
N ALA A 115 2.60 15.90 -12.36
CA ALA A 115 1.73 15.99 -13.54
C ALA A 115 0.35 15.36 -13.32
N VAL A 116 0.30 14.19 -12.66
CA VAL A 116 -0.97 13.54 -12.32
C VAL A 116 -1.77 14.40 -11.34
N MET A 117 -1.12 14.95 -10.30
CA MET A 117 -1.82 15.79 -9.32
C MET A 117 -2.35 17.09 -9.93
N GLU A 118 -1.58 17.76 -10.78
CA GLU A 118 -2.03 18.96 -11.51
C GLU A 118 -3.26 18.66 -12.38
N GLU A 119 -3.26 17.52 -13.07
CA GLU A 119 -4.41 17.11 -13.88
C GLU A 119 -5.64 16.84 -13.00
N LEU A 120 -5.48 16.12 -11.88
CA LEU A 120 -6.59 15.85 -10.96
C LEU A 120 -7.14 17.13 -10.33
N LEU A 121 -6.28 18.10 -9.96
CA LEU A 121 -6.68 19.42 -9.50
C LEU A 121 -7.57 20.12 -10.54
N SER A 122 -7.17 20.09 -11.81
CA SER A 122 -7.97 20.67 -12.90
C SER A 122 -9.34 19.99 -13.10
N LYS A 123 -9.48 18.74 -12.64
CA LYS A 123 -10.72 17.94 -12.73
C LYS A 123 -11.62 18.06 -11.50
N GLY A 124 -11.31 18.95 -10.56
CA GLY A 124 -12.15 19.25 -9.40
C GLY A 124 -11.56 18.81 -8.06
N MET A 125 -10.37 18.22 -8.04
CA MET A 125 -9.66 17.92 -6.78
C MET A 125 -9.20 19.20 -6.06
N ASP A 126 -9.15 20.35 -6.75
CA ASP A 126 -8.89 21.67 -6.16
C ASP A 126 -9.94 22.08 -5.11
N LYS A 127 -11.09 21.41 -5.10
CA LYS A 127 -12.21 21.63 -4.18
C LYS A 127 -12.38 20.48 -3.17
N ALA A 128 -11.45 19.53 -3.13
CA ALA A 128 -11.52 18.40 -2.22
C ALA A 128 -11.31 18.85 -0.77
N ASP A 129 -12.10 18.32 0.15
CA ASP A 129 -12.00 18.65 1.57
C ASP A 129 -10.77 18.03 2.25
N ASN A 130 -10.22 16.92 1.71
CA ASN A 130 -9.09 16.18 2.29
C ASN A 130 -8.17 15.57 1.19
N CYS A 131 -6.85 15.78 1.30
CA CYS A 131 -5.80 15.17 0.46
C CYS A 131 -4.60 14.72 1.32
N LEU A 132 -3.94 13.60 1.00
CA LEU A 132 -2.83 13.00 1.79
C LEU A 132 -1.58 12.70 0.96
N PHE A 133 -0.38 13.01 1.47
CA PHE A 133 0.91 12.53 0.94
C PHE A 133 1.96 12.27 2.04
N PRO A 134 2.47 11.04 2.20
CA PRO A 134 3.57 10.76 3.14
C PRO A 134 4.85 10.38 2.41
N GLU A 135 5.86 11.24 2.45
CA GLU A 135 7.23 10.82 2.09
C GLU A 135 8.17 10.88 3.29
N ASN A 136 8.14 11.89 4.16
CA ASN A 136 9.07 11.97 5.31
C ASN A 136 8.57 12.84 6.48
N LEU A 137 7.28 12.78 6.85
CA LEU A 137 6.69 13.77 7.75
C LEU A 137 5.72 13.21 8.82
N VAL A 138 5.69 11.93 9.19
CA VAL A 138 4.59 11.44 10.09
C VAL A 138 4.38 12.29 11.37
N ASN A 139 5.44 12.91 11.91
CA ASN A 139 5.33 13.90 13.00
C ASN A 139 4.92 15.32 12.56
N ASP A 140 5.24 15.72 11.34
CA ASP A 140 5.04 17.04 10.77
C ASP A 140 3.81 17.12 9.82
N VAL A 141 3.16 15.99 9.53
CA VAL A 141 1.91 15.90 8.76
C VAL A 141 0.81 16.55 9.58
N GLN A 142 0.28 17.66 9.04
CA GLN A 142 -0.81 18.42 9.67
C GLN A 142 -2.20 17.88 9.29
N THR A 143 -2.32 17.21 8.14
CA THR A 143 -3.56 16.58 7.70
C THR A 143 -3.85 15.32 8.52
N PRO A 144 -5.13 14.94 8.73
CA PRO A 144 -5.45 13.66 9.36
C PRO A 144 -4.74 12.49 8.67
N LEU A 145 -4.18 11.56 9.45
CA LEU A 145 -3.39 10.42 8.96
C LEU A 145 -3.80 9.14 9.66
N PHE A 146 -4.15 8.11 8.90
CA PHE A 146 -4.36 6.76 9.43
C PHE A 146 -3.20 5.86 9.07
N LEU A 147 -2.54 5.28 10.07
CA LEU A 147 -1.48 4.30 9.88
C LEU A 147 -2.07 2.88 9.90
N LEU A 148 -2.13 2.24 8.75
CA LEU A 148 -2.53 0.84 8.61
C LEU A 148 -1.32 0.03 8.18
N GLU A 149 -0.90 -0.92 9.01
CA GLU A 149 0.25 -1.77 8.67
C GLU A 149 0.19 -3.13 9.38
N SER A 150 0.85 -4.13 8.80
CA SER A 150 1.19 -5.36 9.51
C SER A 150 2.49 -5.21 10.28
N SER A 151 2.50 -5.59 11.55
CA SER A 151 3.77 -5.75 12.29
C SER A 151 4.63 -6.91 11.76
N PHE A 152 4.09 -7.71 10.84
CA PHE A 152 4.76 -8.79 10.14
C PHE A 152 4.56 -8.66 8.62
N ASP A 153 4.79 -7.46 8.08
CA ASP A 153 4.68 -7.23 6.64
C ASP A 153 5.60 -8.18 5.86
N LEU A 154 5.00 -8.95 4.96
CA LEU A 154 5.69 -10.00 4.22
C LEU A 154 6.85 -9.44 3.40
N PHE A 155 6.69 -8.26 2.80
CA PHE A 155 7.72 -7.66 1.97
C PHE A 155 8.89 -7.16 2.82
N GLN A 156 8.63 -6.47 3.92
CA GLN A 156 9.66 -6.01 4.86
C GLN A 156 10.44 -7.18 5.48
N LEU A 157 9.75 -8.23 5.89
CA LEU A 157 10.41 -9.41 6.44
C LEU A 157 11.23 -10.13 5.36
N LYS A 158 10.72 -10.28 4.12
CA LYS A 158 11.49 -10.84 3.01
C LYS A 158 12.74 -10.01 2.69
N ASP A 159 12.65 -8.69 2.65
CA ASP A 159 13.79 -7.83 2.34
C ASP A 159 14.82 -7.79 3.49
N LYS A 160 14.35 -7.62 4.74
CA LYS A 160 15.22 -7.36 5.89
C LYS A 160 15.69 -8.60 6.63
N ILE A 161 14.93 -9.69 6.62
CA ILE A 161 15.24 -10.88 7.44
C ILE A 161 15.97 -11.97 6.65
N THR A 162 15.74 -12.09 5.34
CA THR A 162 16.39 -13.11 4.47
C THR A 162 17.92 -13.18 4.64
N PRO A 163 18.65 -12.06 4.77
CA PRO A 163 20.10 -12.11 5.01
C PRO A 163 20.50 -12.74 6.35
N PHE A 164 19.64 -12.70 7.37
CA PHE A 164 19.96 -13.12 8.75
C PHE A 164 19.60 -14.58 9.05
N ILE A 165 18.77 -15.22 8.22
CA ILE A 165 18.31 -16.59 8.45
C ILE A 165 19.12 -17.63 7.61
N GLY A 166 20.05 -17.19 6.75
CA GLY A 166 20.95 -18.12 6.05
C GLY A 166 21.42 -17.68 4.65
N GLY A 167 21.04 -16.49 4.18
CA GLY A 167 21.36 -16.04 2.81
C GLY A 167 20.41 -16.63 1.77
N ASP A 168 20.76 -16.52 0.48
CA ASP A 168 20.00 -17.01 -0.70
C ASP A 168 19.91 -18.56 -0.78
N ILE A 169 19.67 -19.24 0.35
CA ILE A 169 19.49 -20.68 0.40
C ILE A 169 18.05 -21.00 -0.05
N PRO A 170 17.85 -21.74 -1.14
CA PRO A 170 16.52 -22.02 -1.70
C PRO A 170 15.57 -22.74 -0.72
N GLU A 171 16.09 -23.57 0.19
CA GLU A 171 15.28 -24.25 1.21
C GLU A 171 14.70 -23.28 2.25
N LEU A 172 15.33 -22.12 2.44
CA LEU A 172 14.91 -21.11 3.40
C LEU A 172 13.80 -20.18 2.86
N ASN A 173 13.77 -20.01 1.54
CA ASN A 173 12.69 -19.31 0.84
C ASN A 173 11.31 -20.00 1.04
N ASN A 174 11.28 -21.30 1.34
CA ASN A 174 10.03 -22.01 1.63
C ASN A 174 9.37 -21.55 2.94
N PHE A 175 10.15 -21.11 3.93
CA PHE A 175 9.60 -20.59 5.19
C PHE A 175 8.90 -19.23 5.01
N LEU A 176 9.45 -18.35 4.17
CA LEU A 176 8.84 -17.04 3.87
C LEU A 176 7.52 -17.13 3.09
N ASN A 177 7.12 -18.34 2.70
CA ASN A 177 5.85 -18.62 2.07
C ASN A 177 4.87 -19.37 3.00
N SER A 178 5.33 -19.90 4.15
CA SER A 178 4.47 -20.51 5.14
C SER A 178 5.01 -20.40 6.57
N LEU A 179 4.23 -19.74 7.44
CA LEU A 179 4.48 -19.69 8.88
C LEU A 179 4.53 -21.08 9.55
N THR A 180 3.96 -22.12 8.94
CA THR A 180 3.99 -23.49 9.51
C THR A 180 5.37 -24.13 9.49
N LEU A 181 6.29 -23.59 8.69
CA LEU A 181 7.67 -24.05 8.58
C LEU A 181 8.63 -23.26 9.49
N CYS A 182 8.09 -22.36 10.33
CA CYS A 182 8.88 -21.52 11.24
C CYS A 182 9.51 -22.37 12.35
N ASN A 183 10.82 -22.28 12.53
CA ASN A 183 11.46 -22.75 13.75
C ASN A 183 11.56 -21.63 14.80
N ALA A 184 11.91 -22.00 16.04
CA ALA A 184 11.94 -21.08 17.17
C ALA A 184 12.85 -19.86 16.95
N THR A 185 14.01 -20.05 16.32
CA THR A 185 14.97 -18.96 16.05
C THR A 185 14.42 -17.98 15.02
N GLN A 186 13.76 -18.48 13.97
CA GLN A 186 13.15 -17.64 12.95
C GLN A 186 12.00 -16.80 13.52
N LEU A 187 11.18 -17.41 14.38
CA LEU A 187 10.09 -16.72 15.08
C LEU A 187 10.62 -15.61 15.99
N GLU A 188 11.72 -15.87 16.70
CA GLU A 188 12.36 -14.87 17.57
C GLU A 188 12.83 -13.65 16.76
N VAL A 189 13.46 -13.83 15.60
CA VAL A 189 13.88 -12.72 14.73
C VAL A 189 12.68 -11.90 14.25
N MET A 190 11.57 -12.54 13.88
CA MET A 190 10.34 -11.84 13.50
C MET A 190 9.75 -11.04 14.67
N GLN A 191 9.77 -11.60 15.87
CA GLN A 191 9.29 -10.92 17.09
C GLN A 191 10.17 -9.73 17.47
N GLU A 192 11.49 -9.82 17.29
CA GLU A 192 12.40 -8.68 17.48
C GLU A 192 12.15 -7.56 16.46
N PHE A 193 11.84 -7.91 15.20
CA PHE A 193 11.39 -6.94 14.21
C PHE A 193 10.10 -6.23 14.66
N GLN A 194 9.08 -7.00 15.07
CA GLN A 194 7.82 -6.43 15.59
C GLN A 194 8.08 -5.49 16.78
N LYS A 195 8.90 -5.89 17.75
CA LYS A 195 9.23 -5.04 18.92
C LYS A 195 9.84 -3.71 18.47
N THR A 196 10.79 -3.76 17.55
CA THR A 196 11.46 -2.57 17.01
C THR A 196 10.46 -1.67 16.27
N PHE A 197 9.60 -2.26 15.46
CA PHE A 197 8.54 -1.54 14.73
C PHE A 197 7.55 -0.85 15.69
N ILE A 198 7.04 -1.57 16.70
CA ILE A 198 6.13 -1.01 17.70
C ILE A 198 6.80 0.10 18.49
N GLN A 199 8.07 -0.05 18.88
CA GLN A 199 8.83 1.00 19.56
C GLN A 199 8.94 2.26 18.71
N ALA A 200 9.16 2.13 17.39
CA ALA A 200 9.18 3.28 16.49
C ALA A 200 7.83 4.01 16.45
N LEU A 201 6.71 3.28 16.46
CA LEU A 201 5.36 3.87 16.52
C LEU A 201 5.07 4.54 17.87
N GLN A 202 5.51 3.94 18.97
CA GLN A 202 5.35 4.50 20.32
C GLN A 202 6.14 5.80 20.53
N ASN A 203 7.19 6.04 19.74
CA ASN A 203 7.95 7.28 19.75
C ASN A 203 7.27 8.43 18.98
N LEU A 204 6.16 8.18 18.29
CA LEU A 204 5.38 9.23 17.64
C LEU A 204 4.64 10.06 18.69
N ASN A 205 4.69 11.39 18.55
CA ASN A 205 3.92 12.28 19.43
C ASN A 205 2.42 12.01 19.27
N TYR A 206 1.67 11.88 20.37
CA TYR A 206 0.21 11.72 20.28
C TYR A 206 -0.43 12.85 19.46
N SER A 207 -1.30 12.48 18.53
CA SER A 207 -2.15 13.41 17.79
C SER A 207 -3.57 12.85 17.72
N PRO A 208 -4.61 13.64 18.04
CA PRO A 208 -6.00 13.20 17.89
C PRO A 208 -6.40 13.02 16.42
N SER A 209 -5.70 13.69 15.48
CA SER A 209 -5.91 13.52 14.05
C SER A 209 -5.15 12.32 13.47
N ARG A 210 -4.47 11.52 14.31
CA ARG A 210 -3.79 10.30 13.88
C ARG A 210 -4.57 9.06 14.29
N GLY A 211 -5.05 8.31 13.29
CA GLY A 211 -5.55 6.96 13.47
C GLY A 211 -4.43 5.93 13.29
N MET A 212 -4.58 4.76 13.88
CA MET A 212 -3.63 3.66 13.77
C MET A 212 -4.32 2.32 13.96
N LEU A 213 -4.09 1.38 13.04
CA LEU A 213 -4.42 -0.02 13.19
C LEU A 213 -3.21 -0.85 12.76
N ILE A 214 -2.52 -1.44 13.73
CA ILE A 214 -1.42 -2.37 13.50
C ILE A 214 -1.87 -3.77 13.86
N HIS A 215 -1.87 -4.67 12.88
CA HIS A 215 -2.27 -6.06 13.07
C HIS A 215 -1.09 -7.03 12.89
N THR A 216 -1.27 -8.27 13.33
CA THR A 216 -0.21 -9.30 13.35
C THR A 216 -0.25 -10.27 12.16
N CYS A 217 -1.05 -9.95 11.15
CA CYS A 217 -1.30 -10.81 9.99
C CYS A 217 -0.06 -10.86 9.07
N TYR A 218 0.55 -12.02 8.82
CA TYR A 218 1.72 -12.17 7.93
C TYR A 218 1.29 -12.04 6.46
N ARG A 219 1.36 -10.81 5.91
CA ARG A 219 0.85 -10.44 4.59
C ARG A 219 1.48 -9.13 4.10
N HIS A 220 1.23 -8.75 2.86
CA HIS A 220 1.60 -7.43 2.31
C HIS A 220 0.39 -6.78 1.63
N GLY A 221 0.18 -5.48 1.88
CA GLY A 221 -0.98 -4.71 1.41
C GLY A 221 -2.29 -5.03 2.15
N HIS A 222 -3.31 -4.18 2.02
CA HIS A 222 -4.50 -4.25 2.90
C HIS A 222 -5.83 -3.82 2.26
N ILE A 223 -5.82 -2.87 1.33
CA ILE A 223 -7.03 -2.10 1.00
C ILE A 223 -7.62 -2.41 -0.38
N SER A 224 -6.93 -3.20 -1.20
CA SER A 224 -7.26 -3.35 -2.63
C SER A 224 -8.29 -4.44 -2.91
N LYS A 225 -8.43 -5.44 -2.04
CA LYS A 225 -9.39 -6.55 -2.21
C LYS A 225 -10.41 -6.58 -1.09
N LYS A 226 -11.58 -7.15 -1.39
CA LYS A 226 -12.68 -7.29 -0.43
C LYS A 226 -12.27 -8.10 0.80
N GLU A 227 -11.52 -9.18 0.58
CA GLU A 227 -11.04 -10.09 1.63
C GLU A 227 -10.03 -9.40 2.57
N GLU A 228 -9.40 -8.34 2.09
CA GLU A 228 -8.36 -7.60 2.79
C GLU A 228 -8.94 -6.36 3.48
N TRP A 229 -10.03 -5.80 2.92
CA TRP A 229 -10.72 -4.62 3.41
C TRP A 229 -11.88 -4.95 4.35
N GLN A 230 -12.97 -5.48 3.80
CA GLN A 230 -14.23 -5.71 4.52
C GLN A 230 -14.19 -6.99 5.35
N CYS A 231 -13.52 -8.04 4.85
CA CYS A 231 -13.40 -9.33 5.54
C CYS A 231 -12.02 -9.55 6.15
N SER A 232 -11.33 -8.47 6.50
CA SER A 232 -9.99 -8.48 7.07
C SER A 232 -9.92 -9.29 8.38
N CYS A 233 -8.69 -9.57 8.83
CA CYS A 233 -8.47 -9.91 10.24
C CYS A 233 -8.99 -8.78 11.14
N VAL A 234 -9.54 -9.13 12.30
CA VAL A 234 -10.04 -8.17 13.28
C VAL A 234 -9.03 -7.91 14.37
N VAL A 235 -8.97 -6.66 14.84
CA VAL A 235 -8.25 -6.25 16.04
C VAL A 235 -9.28 -5.61 16.96
N ASN A 236 -9.41 -6.13 18.19
CA ASN A 236 -10.44 -5.70 19.15
C ASN A 236 -11.86 -5.73 18.54
N ASN A 237 -12.21 -6.81 17.84
CA ASN A 237 -13.49 -7.00 17.12
C ASN A 237 -13.80 -6.00 15.99
N VAL A 238 -12.82 -5.22 15.53
CA VAL A 238 -12.99 -4.26 14.44
C VAL A 238 -12.20 -4.70 13.20
N THR A 239 -12.84 -4.66 12.03
CA THR A 239 -12.17 -4.90 10.73
C THR A 239 -11.38 -3.68 10.29
N ILE A 240 -10.50 -3.84 9.30
CA ILE A 240 -9.75 -2.73 8.71
C ILE A 240 -10.72 -1.66 8.15
N ALA A 241 -11.76 -2.10 7.43
CA ALA A 241 -12.80 -1.20 6.95
C ALA A 241 -13.44 -0.42 8.10
N GLY A 242 -13.97 -1.13 9.11
CA GLY A 242 -14.63 -0.47 10.24
C GLY A 242 -13.73 0.53 10.98
N ALA A 243 -12.45 0.19 11.19
CA ALA A 243 -11.50 1.07 11.85
C ALA A 243 -11.23 2.37 11.08
N ILE A 244 -11.05 2.28 9.75
CA ILE A 244 -10.81 3.46 8.92
C ILE A 244 -12.09 4.25 8.70
N ASP A 245 -13.21 3.58 8.47
CA ASP A 245 -14.51 4.21 8.30
C ASP A 245 -14.88 5.02 9.56
N ASP A 246 -14.77 4.41 10.74
CA ASP A 246 -15.10 5.08 12.00
C ASP A 246 -14.12 6.20 12.33
N TRP A 247 -12.83 6.04 12.04
CA TRP A 247 -11.85 7.10 12.23
C TRP A 247 -12.07 8.28 11.28
N TYR A 248 -12.29 8.02 9.98
CA TYR A 248 -12.37 9.06 8.97
C TYR A 248 -13.60 9.96 9.17
N PHE A 249 -14.72 9.36 9.57
CA PHE A 249 -15.99 10.08 9.81
C PHE A 249 -16.17 10.54 11.26
N ASP A 250 -15.08 10.58 12.05
CA ASP A 250 -15.06 11.00 13.45
C ASP A 250 -16.07 10.23 14.34
N ARG A 251 -16.37 8.98 14.00
CA ARG A 251 -17.26 8.10 14.78
C ARG A 251 -16.55 7.45 15.96
N ASP A 252 -15.26 7.14 15.81
CA ASP A 252 -14.40 6.67 16.90
C ASP A 252 -12.93 7.07 16.70
N CYS A 253 -12.22 7.34 17.79
CA CYS A 253 -10.77 7.52 17.76
C CYS A 253 -10.10 6.16 17.72
N PHE A 254 -9.55 5.77 16.57
CA PHE A 254 -8.97 4.43 16.44
C PHE A 254 -7.43 4.46 16.49
N GLN A 255 -6.84 4.05 17.61
CA GLN A 255 -5.40 3.78 17.76
C GLN A 255 -5.18 2.43 18.44
N GLN A 256 -4.97 1.38 17.67
CA GLN A 256 -4.82 0.01 18.14
C GLN A 256 -3.57 -0.65 17.56
N ILE A 257 -2.82 -1.33 18.44
CA ILE A 257 -1.70 -2.20 18.08
C ILE A 257 -1.99 -3.56 18.68
N ASP A 258 -2.14 -4.56 17.81
CA ASP A 258 -2.35 -5.95 18.22
C ASP A 258 -1.07 -6.51 18.86
N PRO A 259 -1.10 -6.93 20.14
CA PRO A 259 0.07 -7.41 20.86
C PRO A 259 0.44 -8.87 20.52
N CYS A 260 -0.31 -9.53 19.64
CA CYS A 260 -0.13 -10.96 19.38
C CYS A 260 1.11 -11.32 18.54
N VAL A 261 1.36 -12.63 18.51
CA VAL A 261 2.37 -13.26 17.64
C VAL A 261 1.89 -13.30 16.18
N PRO A 262 2.76 -13.58 15.19
CA PRO A 262 2.35 -13.57 13.78
C PRO A 262 1.24 -14.57 13.51
N ARG A 263 0.22 -14.14 12.75
CA ARG A 263 -0.93 -14.97 12.37
C ARG A 263 -0.98 -15.15 10.85
N ASN A 264 -1.38 -16.34 10.41
CA ASN A 264 -1.70 -16.55 9.00
C ASN A 264 -3.13 -16.05 8.74
N CYS A 265 -3.25 -14.89 8.09
CA CYS A 265 -4.55 -14.30 7.77
C CYS A 265 -4.74 -14.15 6.26
N THR A 266 -3.98 -14.93 5.49
CA THR A 266 -4.03 -14.90 4.03
C THR A 266 -5.37 -15.49 3.57
N SER A 267 -6.14 -14.72 2.78
CA SER A 267 -7.28 -15.26 2.05
C SER A 267 -6.79 -15.96 0.78
N THR A 268 -6.93 -17.29 0.72
CA THR A 268 -7.18 -18.15 -0.46
C THR A 268 -6.57 -17.79 -1.85
N LEU A 269 -5.45 -17.08 -1.93
CA LEU A 269 -4.66 -16.95 -3.17
C LEU A 269 -3.58 -18.02 -3.27
N ASP A 270 -3.53 -18.95 -2.32
CA ASP A 270 -3.14 -20.32 -2.61
C ASP A 270 -4.37 -21.03 -3.21
N PHE A 271 -4.20 -21.64 -4.38
CA PHE A 271 -5.29 -22.20 -5.20
C PHE A 271 -5.99 -23.41 -4.56
N ASP A 272 -5.57 -23.86 -3.38
CA ASP A 272 -6.17 -24.98 -2.66
C ASP A 272 -7.04 -24.52 -1.47
N ALA A 273 -8.33 -24.43 -1.77
CA ALA A 273 -9.50 -24.76 -0.96
C ALA A 273 -9.46 -24.61 0.59
N PHE A 274 -10.42 -23.79 1.05
CA PHE A 274 -11.32 -24.02 2.19
C PHE A 274 -10.77 -23.91 3.64
N ASN A 275 -11.00 -22.75 4.27
CA ASN A 275 -12.08 -22.67 5.27
C ASN A 275 -12.43 -21.22 5.65
N ARG A 276 -13.74 -20.95 5.62
CA ARG A 276 -14.38 -19.77 6.19
C ARG A 276 -14.29 -19.83 7.72
N LYS A 277 -13.75 -18.76 8.31
CA LYS A 277 -14.19 -18.09 9.55
C LYS A 277 -13.25 -16.91 9.74
N CYS A 278 -13.74 -15.68 9.59
CA CYS A 278 -13.01 -14.43 9.85
C CYS A 278 -12.66 -14.24 11.34
N ILE A 279 -12.47 -15.31 12.10
CA ILE A 279 -12.22 -15.27 13.54
C ILE A 279 -11.36 -16.47 13.92
N GLN A 280 -10.16 -16.18 14.43
CA GLN A 280 -9.64 -16.88 15.60
C GLN A 280 -8.94 -15.86 16.50
N ASP A 281 -9.47 -15.80 17.73
CA ASP A 281 -9.06 -14.93 18.82
C ASP A 281 -7.59 -15.19 19.20
N CYS A 282 -6.85 -14.09 19.35
CA CYS A 282 -6.34 -13.77 20.68
C CYS A 282 -7.43 -12.92 21.37
#